data_AF-A0A1B2EQB4-F1
#
_entry.id   AF-A0A1B2EQB4-F1
#
_cell.length_a   1.000
_cell.length_b   1.000
_cell.length_c   1.000
_cell.angle_alpha   90.00
_cell.angle_beta   90.00
_cell.angle_gamma   90.00
#
_symmetry.space_group_name_H-M   'P 1'
#
loop_
_entity.id
_entity.type
_entity.pdbx_description
1 polymer ?
#
loop_
_entity_poly.entity_id
_entity_poly.type
_entity_poly.pdbx_seq_one_letter_code
_entity_poly.pdbx_strand_id
1 'polypeptide(L)'
;MSKQQNAADAILTAINRYAMQILKLPADQREARYAMYRGIYVQSMQETGSTPEQAVEFANKVVEFTRARVKMIEEGSGAESEKA
;
A
#
# COMPACT_ATOMS: atom_id res chain seq x y z
N MET A 1 5.88 -20.50 -11.12
CA MET A 1 5.37 -19.73 -9.97
C MET A 1 3.91 -20.05 -9.76
N SER A 2 3.45 -20.15 -8.51
CA SER A 2 2.05 -20.43 -8.20
C SER A 2 1.17 -19.18 -8.41
N LYS A 3 -0.13 -19.35 -8.66
CA LYS A 3 -1.07 -18.21 -8.81
C LYS A 3 -1.08 -17.28 -7.59
N GLN A 4 -0.86 -17.83 -6.39
CA GLN A 4 -0.79 -17.06 -5.15
C GLN A 4 0.46 -16.18 -5.08
N GLN A 5 1.61 -16.66 -5.56
CA GLN A 5 2.84 -15.85 -5.62
C GLN A 5 2.64 -14.64 -6.53
N ASN A 6 2.07 -14.84 -7.73
CA ASN A 6 1.81 -13.74 -8.67
C ASN A 6 0.86 -12.67 -8.09
N ALA A 7 -0.14 -13.09 -7.31
CA ALA A 7 -1.06 -12.16 -6.66
C ALA A 7 -0.38 -11.35 -5.55
N ALA A 8 0.46 -12.00 -4.73
CA ALA A 8 1.23 -11.34 -3.70
C ALA A 8 2.23 -10.34 -4.30
N ASP A 9 2.96 -10.72 -5.35
CA ASP A 9 3.91 -9.85 -6.05
C ASP A 9 3.22 -8.63 -6.68
N ALA A 10 2.03 -8.82 -7.24
CA ALA A 10 1.23 -7.73 -7.78
C ALA A 10 0.79 -6.74 -6.69
N ILE A 11 0.37 -7.25 -5.52
CA ILE A 11 -0.01 -6.41 -4.37
C ILE A 11 1.21 -5.64 -3.84
N LEU A 12 2.37 -6.30 -3.69
CA LEU A 12 3.61 -5.65 -3.25
C LEU A 12 4.04 -4.56 -4.24
N THR A 13 3.93 -4.82 -5.54
CA THR A 13 4.21 -3.84 -6.59
C THR A 13 3.27 -2.64 -6.49
N ALA A 14 1.98 -2.87 -6.26
CA ALA A 14 1.00 -1.80 -6.06
C ALA A 14 1.32 -0.96 -4.81
N ILE A 15 1.63 -1.61 -3.68
CA ILE A 15 2.04 -0.95 -2.43
C ILE A 15 3.25 -0.05 -2.66
N ASN A 16 4.30 -0.56 -3.31
CA ASN A 16 5.50 0.23 -3.63
C ASN A 16 5.16 1.44 -4.51
N ARG A 17 4.36 1.25 -5.55
CA ARG A 17 3.93 2.35 -6.43
C ARG A 17 3.15 3.42 -5.65
N TYR A 18 2.25 3.02 -4.77
CA TYR A 18 1.45 3.95 -3.97
C TYR A 18 2.28 4.68 -2.92
N ALA A 19 3.21 3.98 -2.26
CA ALA A 19 4.16 4.63 -1.36
C ALA A 19 4.95 5.73 -2.08
N MET A 20 5.47 5.45 -3.28
CA MET A 20 6.18 6.45 -4.10
C MET A 20 5.29 7.61 -4.55
N GLN A 21 4.00 7.38 -4.79
CA GLN A 21 3.05 8.46 -5.11
C GLN A 21 2.75 9.33 -3.88
N ILE A 22 2.65 8.73 -2.69
CA ILE A 22 2.39 9.43 -1.43
C ILE A 22 3.59 10.26 -0.99
N LEU A 23 4.80 9.74 -1.14
CA LEU A 23 6.04 10.45 -0.79
C LEU A 23 6.22 11.76 -1.56
N LYS A 24 5.62 11.88 -2.75
CA LYS A 24 5.63 13.12 -3.56
C LYS A 24 4.66 14.19 -3.04
N LEU A 25 3.79 13.85 -2.09
CA LEU A 25 2.81 14.76 -1.52
C LEU A 25 3.33 15.40 -0.22
N PRO A 26 2.96 16.68 0.03
CA PRO A 26 3.07 17.29 1.35
C PRO A 26 2.40 16.43 2.43
N ALA A 27 2.95 16.42 3.65
CA ALA A 27 2.53 15.53 4.73
C ALA A 27 1.03 15.67 5.08
N ASP A 28 0.50 16.89 5.05
CA ASP A 28 -0.90 17.24 5.28
C ASP A 28 -1.86 16.65 4.22
N GLN A 29 -1.37 16.32 3.03
CA GLN A 29 -2.17 15.77 1.93
C GLN A 29 -2.12 14.24 1.84
N ARG A 30 -1.22 13.59 2.58
CA ARG A 30 -0.99 12.13 2.49
C ARG A 30 -2.17 11.33 3.03
N GLU A 31 -2.81 11.79 4.09
CA GLU A 31 -3.98 11.14 4.70
C GLU A 31 -5.15 11.01 3.72
N ALA A 32 -5.44 12.09 2.98
CA ALA A 32 -6.46 12.06 1.93
C ALA A 32 -6.12 11.04 0.84
N ARG A 33 -4.83 10.90 0.50
CA ARG A 33 -4.36 9.92 -0.49
C ARG A 33 -4.50 8.48 0.01
N TYR A 34 -4.20 8.20 1.29
CA TYR A 34 -4.45 6.89 1.90
C TYR A 34 -5.94 6.53 1.87
N ALA A 35 -6.82 7.47 2.22
CA ALA A 35 -8.26 7.27 2.19
C ALA A 35 -8.79 6.97 0.77
N MET A 36 -8.25 7.66 -0.24
CA MET A 36 -8.57 7.39 -1.64
C MET A 36 -8.20 5.95 -2.05
N TYR A 37 -6.98 5.49 -1.75
CA TYR A 37 -6.57 4.12 -2.07
C TYR A 37 -7.41 3.08 -1.32
N ARG A 38 -7.74 3.35 -0.05
CA ARG A 38 -8.66 2.51 0.71
C ARG A 38 -9.99 2.31 -0.02
N GLY A 39 -10.60 3.41 -0.49
CA GLY A 39 -11.86 3.37 -1.23
C GLY A 39 -11.77 2.54 -2.51
N ILE A 40 -10.70 2.73 -3.28
CA ILE A 40 -10.44 1.97 -4.51
C ILE A 40 -10.37 0.45 -4.22
N TYR A 41 -9.67 0.05 -3.16
CA TYR A 41 -9.57 -1.37 -2.81
C TYR A 41 -10.87 -1.96 -2.28
N VAL A 42 -11.64 -1.21 -1.50
CA VAL A 42 -12.97 -1.66 -1.06
C VAL A 42 -13.85 -1.92 -2.28
N GLN A 43 -13.93 -0.95 -3.20
CA GLN A 43 -14.73 -1.08 -4.41
C GLN A 43 -14.26 -2.27 -5.26
N SER A 44 -12.96 -2.37 -5.52
CA SER A 44 -12.40 -3.46 -6.32
C SER A 44 -12.68 -4.84 -5.71
N MET A 45 -12.53 -4.98 -4.39
CA MET A 45 -12.81 -6.25 -3.70
C MET A 45 -14.29 -6.62 -3.79
N GLN A 46 -15.20 -5.65 -3.63
CA GLN A 46 -16.64 -5.87 -3.80
C GLN A 46 -17.00 -6.27 -5.24
N GLU A 47 -16.41 -5.61 -6.24
CA GLU A 47 -16.59 -5.94 -7.67
C GLU A 47 -16.09 -7.36 -8.00
N THR A 48 -15.10 -7.87 -7.26
CA THR A 48 -14.61 -9.25 -7.39
C THR A 48 -15.36 -10.28 -6.55
N GLY A 49 -16.44 -9.88 -5.87
CA GLY A 49 -17.35 -10.77 -5.14
C GLY A 49 -17.01 -10.97 -3.65
N SER A 50 -16.11 -10.18 -3.07
CA SER A 50 -15.86 -10.20 -1.62
C SER A 50 -17.02 -9.55 -0.85
N THR A 51 -17.25 -9.99 0.39
CA THR A 51 -18.24 -9.30 1.25
C THR A 51 -17.76 -7.90 1.62
N PRO A 52 -18.66 -6.97 2.02
CA PRO A 52 -18.27 -5.64 2.47
C PRO A 52 -17.21 -5.66 3.59
N GLU A 53 -17.33 -6.59 4.54
CA GLU A 53 -16.41 -6.74 5.66
C GLU A 53 -15.03 -7.18 5.19
N GLN A 54 -14.97 -8.20 4.31
CA GLN A 54 -13.73 -8.70 3.72
C GLN A 54 -13.03 -7.63 2.89
N ALA A 55 -13.79 -6.87 2.10
CA ALA A 55 -13.29 -5.77 1.28
C ALA A 55 -12.68 -4.66 2.15
N VAL A 56 -13.36 -4.28 3.24
CA VAL A 56 -12.88 -3.29 4.20
C VAL A 56 -11.63 -3.76 4.93
N GLU A 57 -11.61 -5.01 5.39
CA GLU A 57 -10.46 -5.59 6.08
C GLU A 57 -9.22 -5.62 5.17
N PHE A 58 -9.39 -6.09 3.93
CA PHE A 58 -8.31 -6.12 2.94
C PHE A 58 -7.78 -4.71 2.63
N ALA A 59 -8.67 -3.75 2.36
CA ALA A 59 -8.28 -2.39 2.06
C ALA A 59 -7.53 -1.72 3.23
N ASN A 60 -7.95 -1.97 4.47
CA ASN A 60 -7.26 -1.49 5.67
C ASN A 60 -5.82 -2.03 5.73
N LYS A 61 -5.64 -3.34 5.54
CA LYS A 61 -4.32 -3.99 5.54
C LYS A 61 -3.41 -3.40 4.45
N VAL A 62 -3.90 -3.23 3.22
CA VAL A 62 -3.09 -2.65 2.15
C VAL A 62 -2.65 -1.22 2.47
N VAL A 63 -3.52 -0.40 3.06
CA VAL A 63 -3.18 0.96 3.48
C VAL A 63 -2.15 0.94 4.61
N GLU A 64 -2.29 0.06 5.59
CA GLU A 64 -1.33 -0.11 6.68
C GLU A 64 0.06 -0.47 6.14
N PHE A 65 0.15 -1.46 5.25
CA PHE A 65 1.41 -1.81 4.60
C PHE A 65 1.99 -0.65 3.76
N THR A 66 1.14 0.13 3.11
CA THR A 66 1.58 1.32 2.36
C THR A 66 2.15 2.39 3.28
N ARG A 67 1.52 2.63 4.45
CA ARG A 67 2.05 3.54 5.49
C ARG A 67 3.41 3.08 6.00
N ALA A 68 3.51 1.80 6.36
CA ALA A 68 4.77 1.20 6.79
C ALA A 68 5.86 1.36 5.72
N ARG A 69 5.52 1.11 4.45
CA ARG A 69 6.47 1.26 3.35
C ARG A 69 6.92 2.71 3.14
N VAL A 70 6.02 3.68 3.24
CA VAL A 70 6.37 5.11 3.20
C VAL A 70 7.35 5.43 4.32
N LYS A 71 7.03 5.05 5.56
CA LYS A 71 7.90 5.27 6.72
C LYS A 71 9.30 4.65 6.52
N MET A 72 9.37 3.40 6.05
CA MET A 72 10.64 2.73 5.75
C MET A 72 11.48 3.46 4.70
N ILE A 73 10.85 4.11 3.71
CA ILE A 73 11.58 4.86 2.69
C ILE A 73 12.06 6.21 3.27
N GLU A 74 11.24 6.88 4.08
CA GLU A 74 11.60 8.15 4.72
C GLU A 74 12.71 8.02 5.75
N GLU A 75 12.72 6.93 6.51
CA GLU A 75 13.76 6.62 7.49
C GLU A 75 15.09 6.19 6.85
N GLY A 76 15.14 6.18 5.50
CA GLY A 76 16.20 5.54 4.74
C GLY A 76 16.04 4.04 4.86
N SER A 77 15.70 3.35 3.77
CA SER A 77 15.54 1.89 3.77
C SER A 77 16.80 1.25 4.37
N GLY A 78 16.71 0.77 5.63
CA GLY A 78 17.82 0.73 6.59
C GLY A 78 19.04 -0.15 6.27
N ALA A 79 19.77 0.13 5.19
CA ALA A 79 20.97 -0.63 4.78
C ALA A 79 21.92 0.11 3.80
N GLU A 80 21.99 1.45 3.80
CA GLU A 80 23.02 2.18 3.01
C GLU A 80 23.66 3.35 3.77
N SER A 81 24.04 3.13 5.03
CA SER A 81 24.89 4.09 5.76
C SER A 81 26.12 3.46 6.42
N GLU A 82 26.51 2.24 6.03
CA GLU A 82 27.80 1.66 6.40
C GLU A 82 28.80 1.78 5.23
N LYS A 83 29.16 3.01 4.89
CA LYS A 83 30.43 3.36 4.24
C LYS A 83 30.84 4.75 4.69
N ALA A 84 31.47 4.83 5.86
CA ALA A 84 32.34 5.92 6.27
C ALA A 84 33.54 5.31 7.00
#